data_AF-A0A3D4LT75-F1
#
_entry.id   AF-A0A3D4LT75-F1
#
_cell.length_a   1.000
_cell.length_b   1.000
_cell.length_c   1.000
_cell.angle_alpha   90.00
_cell.angle_beta   90.00
_cell.angle_gamma   90.00
#
_symmetry.space_group_name_H-M   'P 1'
#
loop_
_entity.id
_entity.type
_entity.pdbx_description
1 polymer ?
#
loop_
_entity_poly.entity_id
_entity_poly.type
_entity_poly.pdbx_seq_one_letter_code
_entity_poly.pdbx_strand_id
1 'polypeptide(L)'
;MNNAIKKICLVILGLLQGTFGSYLALLGWMFAFPETSPGTKDYEENMSFVPFGYIIMFTWLAIMIIAIIQLRKNKANFLSFIISWLMGLVGCLVVFVIL
;
A
#
# COMPACT_ATOMS: atom_id res chain seq x y z
N MET A 1 -1.72 26.83 5.12
CA MET A 1 -1.78 26.15 3.81
C MET A 1 -3.13 26.46 3.16
N ASN A 2 -3.14 26.91 1.90
CA ASN A 2 -4.39 27.18 1.17
C ASN A 2 -5.26 25.90 1.08
N ASN A 3 -6.58 26.02 1.21
CA ASN A 3 -7.52 24.89 1.14
C ASN A 3 -7.41 24.12 -0.19
N ALA A 4 -7.12 24.81 -1.29
CA ALA A 4 -6.90 24.17 -2.59
C ALA A 4 -5.63 23.29 -2.59
N ILE A 5 -4.51 23.83 -2.09
CA ILE A 5 -3.24 23.11 -1.98
C ILE A 5 -3.40 21.86 -1.11
N LYS A 6 -4.12 21.97 0.01
CA LYS A 6 -4.41 20.83 0.89
C LYS A 6 -5.11 19.70 0.15
N LYS A 7 -6.13 20.02 -0.66
CA LYS A 7 -6.86 19.01 -1.45
C LYS A 7 -5.97 18.34 -2.49
N ILE A 8 -5.15 19.12 -3.20
CA ILE A 8 -4.20 18.59 -4.19
C ILE A 8 -3.21 17.61 -3.52
N CYS A 9 -2.63 18.00 -2.38
CA CYS A 9 -1.74 17.11 -1.63
C CYS A 9 -2.44 15.81 -1.19
N LEU A 10 -3.72 15.87 -0.80
CA LEU A 10 -4.48 14.67 -0.41
C LEU A 10 -4.76 13.74 -1.60
N VAL A 11 -5.05 14.30 -2.76
CA VAL A 11 -5.22 13.51 -3.99
C VAL A 11 -3.91 12.82 -4.36
N ILE A 12 -2.80 13.55 -4.36
CA ILE A 12 -1.46 13.00 -4.64
C ILE A 12 -1.11 11.90 -3.62
N LEU A 13 -1.32 12.16 -2.32
CA LEU A 13 -1.08 11.19 -1.26
C LEU A 13 -1.92 9.93 -1.47
N GLY A 14 -3.21 10.08 -1.78
CA GLY A 14 -4.10 8.95 -2.08
C GLY A 14 -3.62 8.15 -3.28
N LEU A 15 -3.27 8.81 -4.39
CA LEU A 15 -2.73 8.15 -5.59
C LEU A 15 -1.42 7.41 -5.31
N LEU A 16 -0.47 8.04 -4.60
CA LEU A 16 0.81 7.41 -4.24
C LEU A 16 0.61 6.20 -3.32
N GLN A 17 -0.24 6.34 -2.30
CA GLN A 17 -0.55 5.24 -1.39
C GLN A 17 -1.32 4.12 -2.10
N GLY A 18 -2.18 4.46 -3.06
CA GLY A 18 -2.95 3.51 -3.85
C GLY A 18 -2.12 2.75 -4.88
N THR A 19 -1.14 3.42 -5.49
CA THR A 19 -0.21 2.82 -6.47
C THR A 19 0.97 2.15 -5.79
N PHE A 20 2.00 2.94 -5.42
CA PHE A 20 3.23 2.45 -4.80
C PHE A 20 2.96 1.78 -3.46
N GLY A 21 2.10 2.36 -2.62
CA GLY A 21 1.78 1.77 -1.33
C GLY A 21 1.17 0.38 -1.50
N SER A 22 0.11 0.25 -2.30
CA SER A 22 -0.53 -1.06 -2.53
C SER A 22 0.39 -2.04 -3.25
N TYR A 23 1.25 -1.58 -4.17
CA TYR A 23 2.24 -2.44 -4.83
C TYR A 23 3.23 -3.02 -3.83
N LEU A 24 3.77 -2.17 -2.95
CA LEU A 24 4.64 -2.62 -1.86
C LEU A 24 3.90 -3.56 -0.91
N ALA A 25 2.62 -3.33 -0.62
CA ALA A 25 1.83 -4.23 0.20
C ALA A 25 1.65 -5.62 -0.44
N LEU A 26 1.44 -5.68 -1.77
CA LEU A 26 1.38 -6.95 -2.52
C LEU A 26 2.75 -7.65 -2.57
N LEU A 27 3.84 -6.91 -2.75
CA LEU A 27 5.19 -7.48 -2.64
C LEU A 27 5.48 -7.99 -1.22
N GLY A 28 5.06 -7.23 -0.21
CA GLY A 28 5.15 -7.63 1.19
C GLY A 28 4.38 -8.92 1.46
N TRP A 29 3.20 -9.08 0.85
CA TRP A 29 2.44 -10.32 0.89
C TRP A 29 3.20 -11.50 0.26
N MET A 30 3.78 -11.31 -0.94
CA MET A 30 4.59 -12.34 -1.59
C MET A 30 5.80 -12.78 -0.74
N PHE A 31 6.46 -11.84 -0.07
CA PHE A 31 7.57 -12.18 0.83
C PHE A 31 7.11 -12.81 2.15
N ALA A 32 5.97 -12.40 2.69
CA ALA A 32 5.43 -12.96 3.93
C ALA A 32 4.91 -14.39 3.75
N PHE A 33 4.45 -14.72 2.54
CA PHE A 33 3.90 -16.02 2.18
C PHE A 33 4.59 -16.59 0.93
N PRO A 34 5.89 -16.94 1.01
CA PRO A 34 6.63 -17.44 -0.13
C PRO A 34 6.17 -18.85 -0.50
N GLU A 35 5.90 -19.10 -1.78
CA GLU A 35 5.51 -20.41 -2.31
C GLU A 35 6.74 -21.31 -2.46
N THR A 36 7.29 -21.79 -1.34
CA THR A 36 8.51 -22.60 -1.30
C THR A 36 8.30 -23.88 -0.48
N SER A 37 8.92 -24.97 -0.92
CA SER A 37 8.81 -26.26 -0.23
C SER A 37 10.05 -26.54 0.63
N PRO A 38 9.90 -27.12 1.83
CA PRO A 38 11.03 -27.54 2.65
C PRO A 38 11.99 -28.44 1.86
N GLY A 39 13.29 -28.13 1.91
CA GLY A 39 14.33 -28.89 1.21
C GLY A 39 14.64 -28.43 -0.22
N THR A 40 13.95 -27.40 -0.73
CA THR A 40 14.35 -26.70 -1.96
C THR A 40 15.55 -25.79 -1.69
N LYS A 41 16.39 -25.55 -2.71
CA LYS A 41 17.64 -24.76 -2.60
C LYS A 41 17.37 -23.33 -2.11
N ASP A 42 16.21 -22.81 -2.46
CA ASP A 42 15.71 -21.46 -2.24
C ASP A 42 14.86 -21.33 -0.95
N TYR A 43 14.61 -22.42 -0.23
CA TYR A 43 13.79 -22.42 0.98
C TYR A 43 14.32 -21.51 2.09
N GLU A 44 15.60 -21.65 2.46
CA GLU A 44 16.19 -20.85 3.55
C GLU A 44 16.27 -19.37 3.18
N GLU A 45 16.60 -19.07 1.93
CA GLU A 45 16.66 -17.70 1.41
C GLU A 45 15.28 -17.04 1.46
N ASN A 46 14.26 -17.69 0.91
CA ASN A 46 12.90 -17.15 0.87
C ASN A 46 12.27 -17.04 2.27
N MET A 47 12.55 -17.99 3.17
CA MET A 47 12.12 -17.88 4.58
C MET A 47 12.79 -16.73 5.33
N SER A 48 14.02 -16.34 4.95
CA SER A 48 14.70 -15.17 5.51
C SER A 48 14.00 -13.84 5.19
N PHE A 49 13.25 -13.78 4.07
CA PHE A 49 12.51 -12.58 3.66
C PHE A 49 11.13 -12.44 4.33
N VAL A 50 10.62 -13.49 4.98
CA VAL A 50 9.30 -13.47 5.64
C VAL A 50 9.12 -12.31 6.64
N PRO A 51 10.08 -12.03 7.55
CA PRO A 51 9.97 -10.87 8.44
C PRO A 51 9.86 -9.53 7.70
N PHE A 52 10.58 -9.38 6.58
CA PHE A 52 10.50 -8.18 5.75
C PHE A 52 9.11 -8.01 5.13
N GLY A 53 8.51 -9.11 4.65
CA GLY A 53 7.14 -9.10 4.13
C GLY A 53 6.14 -8.53 5.13
N TYR A 54 6.18 -9.00 6.38
CA TYR A 54 5.33 -8.49 7.45
C TYR A 54 5.59 -7.01 7.76
N ILE A 55 6.86 -6.58 7.85
CA ILE A 55 7.20 -5.16 8.13
C ILE A 55 6.59 -4.24 7.06
N ILE A 56 6.67 -4.62 5.78
CA ILE A 56 6.12 -3.84 4.67
C ILE A 56 4.59 -3.76 4.79
N MET A 57 3.91 -4.89 5.02
CA MET A 57 2.45 -4.93 5.18
C MET A 57 1.96 -4.11 6.38
N PHE A 58 2.63 -4.22 7.53
CA PHE A 58 2.29 -3.45 8.73
C PHE A 58 2.53 -1.95 8.53
N THR A 59 3.61 -1.58 7.84
CA THR A 59 3.90 -0.18 7.52
C THR A 59 2.81 0.41 6.62
N TRP A 60 2.40 -0.33 5.58
CA TRP A 60 1.29 0.09 4.73
C TRP A 60 -0.02 0.27 5.51
N LEU A 61 -0.37 -0.68 6.38
CA LEU A 61 -1.55 -0.59 7.25
C LEU A 61 -1.49 0.62 8.19
N ALA A 62 -0.33 0.85 8.81
CA ALA A 62 -0.14 1.98 9.73
C ALA A 62 -0.36 3.32 9.02
N ILE A 63 0.18 3.49 7.81
CA ILE A 63 -0.03 4.71 7.01
C ILE A 63 -1.51 4.92 6.70
N MET A 64 -2.22 3.86 6.29
CA MET A 64 -3.66 3.92 6.01
C MET A 64 -4.46 4.31 7.26
N ILE A 65 -4.19 3.68 8.41
CA ILE A 65 -4.86 3.98 9.68
C ILE A 65 -4.62 5.44 10.08
N ILE A 66 -3.37 5.91 10.02
CA ILE A 66 -3.02 7.30 10.35
C ILE A 66 -3.76 8.27 9.42
N ALA A 67 -3.78 8.00 8.12
CA ALA A 67 -4.51 8.82 7.15
C ALA A 67 -6.02 8.88 7.46
N ILE A 68 -6.65 7.73 7.75
CA ILE A 68 -8.07 7.66 8.11
C ILE A 68 -8.34 8.45 9.39
N ILE A 69 -7.54 8.28 10.44
CA ILE A 69 -7.71 8.98 11.72
C ILE A 69 -7.57 10.50 11.55
N GLN A 70 -6.61 10.96 10.73
CA GLN A 70 -6.43 12.38 10.47
C GLN A 70 -7.58 12.98 9.64
N LEU A 71 -8.11 12.22 8.69
CA LEU A 71 -9.12 12.70 7.74
C LEU A 71 -10.55 12.52 8.23
N ARG A 72 -10.81 11.69 9.25
CA ARG A 72 -12.17 11.39 9.77
C ARG A 72 -13.00 12.62 10.12
N LYS A 73 -12.36 13.72 10.52
CA LYS A 73 -13.05 14.96 10.93
C LYS A 73 -13.58 15.75 9.74
N ASN A 74 -13.05 15.55 8.53
CA ASN A 74 -13.46 16.26 7.32
C ASN A 74 -13.87 15.26 6.24
N LYS A 75 -15.17 15.03 6.11
CA LYS A 75 -15.76 14.06 5.18
C LYS A 75 -15.34 14.30 3.72
N ALA A 76 -15.21 15.54 3.28
CA ALA A 76 -14.82 15.86 1.91
C ALA A 76 -13.36 15.48 1.63
N ASN A 77 -12.46 15.79 2.56
CA ASN A 77 -11.05 15.43 2.45
C ASN A 77 -10.84 13.91 2.54
N PHE A 78 -11.60 13.24 3.40
CA PHE A 78 -11.61 11.79 3.51
C PHE A 78 -12.06 11.14 2.19
N LEU A 79 -13.20 11.57 1.64
CA LEU A 79 -13.72 11.06 0.38
C LEU A 79 -12.73 11.29 -0.77
N SER A 80 -12.12 12.47 -0.84
CA SER A 80 -11.10 12.80 -1.85
C SER A 80 -9.90 11.87 -1.77
N PHE A 81 -9.41 11.57 -0.56
CA PHE A 81 -8.32 10.63 -0.36
C PHE A 81 -8.70 9.20 -0.77
N ILE A 82 -9.87 8.71 -0.34
CA ILE A 82 -10.33 7.35 -0.65
C ILE A 82 -10.55 7.14 -2.16
N ILE A 83 -11.18 8.09 -2.86
CA ILE A 83 -11.36 7.98 -4.32
C ILE A 83 -10.01 7.95 -5.03
N SER A 84 -9.08 8.82 -4.62
CA SER A 84 -7.73 8.86 -5.20
C SER A 84 -6.95 7.57 -4.91
N TRP A 85 -7.09 7.02 -3.71
CA TRP A 85 -6.51 5.74 -3.32
C TRP A 85 -7.07 4.58 -4.14
N LEU A 86 -8.39 4.51 -4.33
CA LEU A 86 -9.04 3.49 -5.16
C LEU A 86 -8.57 3.57 -6.62
N MET A 87 -8.49 4.78 -7.19
CA MET A 87 -7.94 4.97 -8.54
C MET A 87 -6.50 4.47 -8.64
N GLY A 88 -5.67 4.81 -7.64
CA GLY A 88 -4.30 4.32 -7.57
C GLY A 88 -4.22 2.80 -7.44
N LEU A 89 -5.10 2.19 -6.65
CA LEU A 89 -5.18 0.74 -6.46
C LEU A 89 -5.57 0.02 -7.74
N VAL A 90 -6.53 0.54 -8.51
CA VAL A 90 -6.85 0.00 -9.85
C VAL A 90 -5.62 0.06 -10.75
N GLY A 91 -4.91 1.20 -10.77
CA GLY A 91 -3.65 1.32 -11.52
C GLY A 91 -2.60 0.30 -11.08
N CYS A 92 -2.44 0.09 -9.77
CA CYS A 92 -1.55 -0.93 -9.22
C CYS A 92 -1.92 -2.33 -9.70
N LEU A 93 -3.20 -2.69 -9.66
CA LEU A 93 -3.67 -4.01 -10.09
C LEU A 93 -3.46 -4.23 -11.58
N VAL A 94 -3.71 -3.23 -12.42
CA VAL A 94 -3.44 -3.31 -13.86
C VAL A 94 -1.96 -3.59 -14.11
N VAL A 95 -1.05 -2.88 -13.43
CA VAL A 95 0.39 -3.12 -13.55
C VAL A 95 0.74 -4.53 -13.08
N PHE A 96 0.21 -4.96 -11.93
CA PHE A 96 0.51 -6.28 -11.36
C PHE A 96 -0.04 -7.45 -12.20
N VAL A 97 -1.15 -7.26 -12.92
CA VAL A 97 -1.74 -8.29 -13.81
C VAL A 97 -1.03 -8.36 -15.15
N ILE A 98 -0.53 -7.24 -15.65
CA ILE A 98 0.17 -7.18 -16.95
C ILE A 98 1.63 -7.66 -16.83
N LEU A 99 2.27 -7.42 -15.68
CA LEU A 99 3.65 -7.81 -15.40
C LEU A 99 3.77 -9.31 -15.11
#